data_AF-A0AA46THY0-F1
#
_entry.id   AF-A0AA46THY0-F1
#
_cell.length_a   1.000
_cell.length_b   1.000
_cell.length_c   1.000
_cell.angle_alpha   90.00
_cell.angle_beta   90.00
_cell.angle_gamma   90.00
#
_symmetry.space_group_name_H-M   'P 1'
#
loop_
_entity.id
_entity.type
_entity.pdbx_description
1 polymer ?
#
loop_
_entity_poly.entity_id
_entity_poly.type
_entity_poly.pdbx_seq_one_letter_code
_entity_poly.pdbx_strand_id
1 'polypeptide(L)'
;MRLQPFRFVAVAMAVAVALGLAVTAPTAANGSPNRAPAERVVADVSHRGASGYAPEHTFPAYDRAIRMGADFIEQDLQMTADGVLVVMHARRWTVPRGGRKQTAPEPWAPRRSRS
;
A
#
# COMPACT_ATOMS: atom_id res chain seq x y z
N MET A 1 -52.32 51.23 -5.84
CA MET A 1 -52.32 49.75 -5.93
C MET A 1 -51.22 49.21 -5.00
N ARG A 2 -51.59 48.58 -3.89
CA ARG A 2 -50.65 48.01 -2.91
C ARG A 2 -50.25 46.60 -3.37
N LEU A 3 -49.00 46.43 -3.82
CA LEU A 3 -48.44 45.13 -4.18
C LEU A 3 -48.29 44.28 -2.91
N GLN A 4 -48.88 43.08 -2.92
CA GLN A 4 -48.92 42.17 -1.76
C GLN A 4 -47.58 41.41 -1.62
N PRO A 5 -46.87 41.50 -0.48
CA PRO A 5 -45.54 40.91 -0.28
C PRO A 5 -45.54 39.36 -0.28
N PHE A 6 -46.71 38.74 -0.20
CA PHE A 6 -46.87 37.29 -0.12
C PHE A 6 -46.52 36.52 -1.40
N ARG A 7 -46.47 37.19 -2.57
CA ARG A 7 -46.14 36.50 -3.83
C ARG A 7 -44.64 36.23 -4.00
N PHE A 8 -43.78 37.00 -3.33
CA PHE A 8 -42.32 36.83 -3.41
C PHE A 8 -41.80 35.71 -2.51
N VAL A 9 -42.41 35.51 -1.33
CA VAL A 9 -42.05 34.42 -0.41
C VAL A 9 -42.39 33.04 -1.02
N ALA A 10 -43.51 32.93 -1.74
CA ALA A 10 -43.92 31.68 -2.37
C ALA A 10 -42.98 31.23 -3.50
N VAL A 11 -42.41 32.17 -4.27
CA VAL A 11 -41.46 31.85 -5.36
C VAL A 11 -40.09 31.47 -4.80
N ALA A 12 -39.63 32.13 -3.73
CA ALA A 12 -38.35 31.79 -3.09
C ALA A 12 -38.34 30.40 -2.45
N MET A 13 -39.46 29.95 -1.89
CA MET A 13 -39.59 28.60 -1.31
C MET A 13 -39.64 27.49 -2.37
N ALA A 14 -40.21 27.75 -3.55
CA ALA A 14 -40.28 26.76 -4.64
C ALA A 14 -38.90 26.47 -5.27
N VAL A 15 -38.01 27.46 -5.35
CA VAL A 15 -36.64 27.30 -5.88
C VAL A 15 -35.76 26.48 -4.93
N ALA A 16 -35.92 26.65 -3.61
CA ALA A 16 -35.15 25.90 -2.61
C ALA A 16 -35.51 24.40 -2.58
N VAL A 17 -36.78 24.05 -2.83
CA VAL A 17 -37.21 22.64 -2.92
C VAL A 17 -36.73 21.98 -4.22
N ALA A 18 -36.72 22.72 -5.34
CA ALA A 18 -36.21 22.20 -6.61
C ALA A 18 -34.69 21.96 -6.62
N LEU A 19 -33.90 22.74 -5.86
CA LEU A 19 -32.45 22.50 -5.70
C LEU A 19 -32.11 21.36 -4.73
N GLY A 20 -32.99 21.01 -3.79
CA GLY A 20 -32.75 19.98 -2.77
C GLY A 20 -33.02 18.54 -3.21
N LEU A 21 -33.66 18.33 -4.37
CA LEU A 21 -34.12 17.01 -4.84
C LEU A 21 -33.18 16.32 -5.85
N ALA A 22 -31.99 16.86 -6.12
CA ALA A 22 -31.09 16.35 -7.16
C ALA A 22 -29.87 15.56 -6.65
N VAL A 23 -29.76 15.24 -5.35
CA VAL A 23 -28.59 14.54 -4.78
C VAL A 23 -28.97 13.19 -4.16
N THR A 24 -29.55 12.31 -4.98
CA THR A 24 -29.62 10.87 -4.68
C THR A 24 -29.42 10.06 -5.96
N ALA A 25 -28.34 10.33 -6.69
CA ALA A 25 -27.88 9.36 -7.67
C ALA A 25 -27.32 8.14 -6.90
N PRO A 26 -27.85 6.93 -7.10
CA PRO A 26 -27.21 5.75 -6.55
C PRO A 26 -25.86 5.62 -7.26
N THR A 27 -24.76 5.57 -6.52
CA THR A 27 -23.47 5.18 -7.07
C THR A 27 -23.61 3.71 -7.48
N ALA A 28 -23.95 3.47 -8.74
CA ALA A 28 -23.93 2.13 -9.30
C ALA A 28 -22.52 1.59 -9.09
N ALA A 29 -22.39 0.54 -8.28
CA ALA A 29 -21.14 -0.18 -8.15
C ALA A 29 -20.76 -0.67 -9.55
N ASN A 30 -19.68 -0.11 -10.10
CA ASN A 30 -19.09 -0.54 -11.36
C ASN A 30 -18.54 -1.97 -11.20
N GLY A 31 -19.43 -2.96 -11.19
CA GLY A 31 -19.08 -4.34 -11.43
C GLY A 31 -18.74 -4.47 -12.91
N SER A 32 -17.46 -4.65 -13.24
CA SER A 32 -17.04 -4.88 -14.61
C SER A 32 -17.79 -6.10 -15.18
N PRO A 33 -18.55 -5.97 -16.28
CA PRO A 33 -19.39 -7.04 -16.81
C PRO A 33 -18.62 -8.19 -17.47
N ASN A 34 -17.27 -8.17 -17.39
CA ASN A 34 -16.40 -9.15 -18.04
C ASN A 34 -15.35 -9.77 -17.10
N ARG A 35 -15.64 -9.89 -15.80
CA ARG A 35 -14.85 -10.79 -14.96
C ARG A 35 -15.43 -12.19 -15.11
N ALA A 36 -14.89 -12.97 -16.05
CA ALA A 36 -14.99 -14.43 -15.99
C ALA A 36 -14.76 -14.87 -14.54
N PRO A 37 -15.45 -15.91 -14.02
CA PRO A 37 -15.16 -16.40 -12.68
C PRO A 37 -13.65 -16.59 -12.62
N ALA A 38 -12.97 -15.81 -11.78
CA ALA A 38 -11.52 -15.82 -11.74
C ALA A 38 -11.13 -17.27 -11.47
N GLU A 39 -10.56 -17.94 -12.47
CA GLU A 39 -9.92 -19.22 -12.25
C GLU A 39 -9.00 -19.01 -11.06
N ARG A 40 -9.20 -19.80 -9.99
CA ARG A 40 -8.50 -19.58 -8.74
C ARG A 40 -7.05 -20.03 -8.93
N VAL A 41 -6.25 -19.17 -9.54
CA VAL A 41 -4.80 -19.36 -9.64
C VAL A 41 -4.23 -19.18 -8.24
N VAL A 42 -3.64 -20.24 -7.71
CA VAL A 42 -2.86 -20.18 -6.47
C VAL A 42 -1.44 -19.78 -6.88
N ALA A 43 -1.05 -18.54 -6.62
CA ALA A 43 0.31 -18.07 -6.89
C ALA A 43 1.27 -18.50 -5.76
N ASP A 44 2.43 -19.02 -6.12
CA ASP A 44 3.54 -19.29 -5.21
C ASP A 44 4.35 -18.00 -4.98
N VAL A 45 4.31 -17.51 -3.74
CA VAL A 45 5.02 -16.30 -3.31
C VAL A 45 6.16 -16.70 -2.37
N SER A 46 7.39 -16.60 -2.87
CA SER A 46 8.59 -16.95 -2.13
C SER A 46 8.93 -15.90 -1.07
N HIS A 47 8.61 -16.23 0.19
CA HIS A 47 8.79 -15.35 1.36
C HIS A 47 10.26 -15.00 1.62
N ARG A 48 10.65 -13.76 1.29
CA ARG A 48 12.02 -13.21 1.35
C ARG A 48 13.03 -13.91 0.46
N GLY A 49 12.55 -14.51 -0.64
CA GLY A 49 13.26 -15.51 -1.42
C GLY A 49 13.12 -16.89 -0.81
N ALA A 50 13.97 -17.85 -1.19
CA ALA A 50 13.97 -19.19 -0.64
C ALA A 50 14.61 -19.23 0.76
N SER A 51 14.05 -18.48 1.73
CA SER A 51 14.61 -18.23 3.07
C SER A 51 14.80 -19.48 3.93
N GLY A 52 14.09 -20.56 3.62
CA GLY A 52 14.34 -21.89 4.21
C GLY A 52 15.61 -22.58 3.71
N TYR A 53 16.21 -22.10 2.61
CA TYR A 53 17.36 -22.73 1.93
C TYR A 53 18.61 -21.85 1.90
N ALA A 54 18.46 -20.53 1.97
CA ALA A 54 19.55 -19.56 1.99
C ALA A 54 19.15 -18.35 2.84
N PRO A 55 20.10 -17.53 3.31
CA PRO A 55 19.79 -16.35 4.11
C PRO A 55 18.78 -15.42 3.42
N GLU A 56 17.78 -14.96 4.14
CA GLU A 56 16.72 -14.08 3.64
C GLU A 56 17.27 -12.82 2.96
N HIS A 57 16.55 -12.32 1.95
CA HIS A 57 16.91 -11.11 1.21
C HIS A 57 18.34 -11.08 0.64
N THR A 58 18.85 -12.24 0.22
CA THR A 58 20.15 -12.34 -0.46
C THR A 58 19.99 -12.86 -1.88
N PHE A 59 20.96 -12.54 -2.76
CA PHE A 59 20.97 -13.07 -4.13
C PHE A 59 20.86 -14.62 -4.17
N PRO A 60 21.58 -15.40 -3.33
CA PRO A 60 21.39 -16.84 -3.29
C PRO A 60 19.95 -17.30 -2.97
N ALA A 61 19.23 -16.60 -2.09
CA ALA A 61 17.84 -16.93 -1.79
C ALA A 61 16.90 -16.62 -2.97
N TYR A 62 17.16 -15.52 -3.68
CA TYR A 62 16.39 -15.17 -4.88
C TYR A 62 16.67 -16.11 -6.05
N ASP A 63 17.94 -16.40 -6.32
CA ASP A 63 18.34 -17.36 -7.35
C ASP A 63 17.71 -18.73 -7.11
N ARG A 64 17.66 -19.16 -5.85
CA ARG A 64 17.03 -20.43 -5.47
C ARG A 64 15.52 -20.40 -5.68
N ALA A 65 14.84 -19.31 -5.32
CA ALA A 65 13.40 -19.15 -5.55
C ALA A 65 13.06 -19.20 -7.05
N ILE A 66 13.85 -18.51 -7.90
CA ILE A 66 13.69 -18.54 -9.35
C ILE A 66 13.85 -19.96 -9.89
N ARG A 67 14.88 -20.68 -9.45
CA ARG A 67 15.11 -22.08 -9.86
C ARG A 67 14.02 -23.05 -9.39
N MET A 68 13.28 -22.70 -8.34
CA MET A 68 12.15 -23.48 -7.81
C MET A 68 10.83 -23.19 -8.54
N GLY A 69 10.79 -22.16 -9.39
CA GLY A 69 9.58 -21.80 -10.14
C GLY A 69 8.59 -20.97 -9.35
N ALA A 70 9.06 -20.18 -8.37
CA ALA A 70 8.18 -19.25 -7.66
C ALA A 70 7.60 -18.21 -8.63
N ASP A 71 6.30 -17.93 -8.52
CA ASP A 71 5.62 -16.91 -9.32
C ASP A 71 6.06 -15.50 -8.90
N PHE A 72 6.29 -15.31 -7.61
CA PHE A 72 6.72 -14.03 -7.02
C PHE A 72 7.80 -14.21 -5.97
N ILE A 73 8.62 -13.18 -5.80
CA ILE A 73 9.54 -13.04 -4.66
C ILE A 73 9.04 -11.91 -3.79
N GLU A 74 8.80 -12.19 -2.51
CA GLU A 74 8.38 -11.19 -1.53
C GLU A 74 9.59 -10.41 -0.99
N GLN A 75 9.37 -9.12 -0.73
CA GLN A 75 10.41 -8.16 -0.31
C GLN A 75 9.88 -7.31 0.85
N ASP A 76 10.55 -7.38 2.01
CA ASP A 76 10.35 -6.45 3.11
C ASP A 76 11.16 -5.17 2.84
N LEU A 77 10.48 -4.03 2.71
CA LEU A 77 11.14 -2.74 2.50
C LEU A 77 11.22 -1.93 3.80
N GLN A 78 12.37 -1.31 4.01
CA GLN A 78 12.61 -0.30 5.03
C GLN A 78 13.18 0.96 4.37
N MET A 79 13.08 2.10 5.06
CA MET A 79 13.60 3.38 4.58
C MET A 79 14.77 3.85 5.46
N THR A 80 15.84 4.33 4.82
CA THR A 80 16.98 4.97 5.50
C THR A 80 16.72 6.46 5.80
N ALA A 81 17.64 7.09 6.53
CA ALA A 81 17.65 8.48 6.99
C ALA A 81 17.44 9.45 5.84
N ASP A 82 18.17 9.12 4.79
CA ASP A 82 18.35 9.82 3.54
C ASP A 82 17.26 9.43 2.54
N GLY A 83 16.20 8.72 2.98
CA GLY A 83 15.03 8.41 2.19
C GLY A 83 15.22 7.27 1.18
N VAL A 84 16.29 6.48 1.31
CA VAL A 84 16.58 5.37 0.39
C VAL A 84 15.88 4.09 0.87
N LEU A 85 15.20 3.40 -0.04
CA LEU A 85 14.60 2.10 0.26
C LEU A 85 15.67 1.00 0.28
N VAL A 86 15.61 0.13 1.28
CA VAL A 86 16.46 -1.04 1.43
C VAL A 86 15.60 -2.27 1.71
N VAL A 87 16.05 -3.42 1.21
CA VAL A 87 15.37 -4.70 1.44
C VAL A 87 15.90 -5.32 2.73
N MET A 88 15.06 -5.38 3.76
CA MET A 88 15.41 -5.90 5.08
C MET A 88 14.16 -6.16 5.91
N HIS A 89 14.06 -7.35 6.50
CA HIS A 89 12.97 -7.65 7.41
C HIS A 89 13.14 -7.05 8.82
N ALA A 90 14.35 -7.17 9.38
CA ALA A 90 14.60 -6.78 10.75
C ALA A 90 14.50 -5.25 10.94
N ARG A 91 13.67 -4.82 11.89
CA ARG A 91 13.63 -3.42 12.35
C ARG A 91 14.86 -3.00 13.14
N ARG A 92 15.72 -3.94 13.54
CA ARG A 92 16.91 -3.66 14.33
C ARG A 92 18.02 -4.62 13.97
N TRP A 93 19.16 -4.09 13.55
CA TRP A 93 20.35 -4.88 13.31
C TRP A 93 21.18 -5.01 14.60
N THR A 94 21.68 -6.21 14.88
CA THR A 94 22.63 -6.43 15.97
C THR A 94 24.04 -6.42 15.39
N VAL A 95 24.89 -5.51 15.88
CA VAL A 95 26.30 -5.49 15.50
C VAL A 95 27.08 -6.32 16.52
N PRO A 96 27.85 -7.34 16.11
CA PRO A 96 28.80 -7.97 17.02
C PRO A 96 29.92 -6.96 17.32
N ARG A 97 29.94 -6.37 18.51
CA ARG A 97 31.08 -5.60 19.03
C ARG A 97 31.52 -6.18 20.37
N GLY A 98 32.72 -6.75 20.40
CA GLY A 98 33.39 -7.15 21.64
C GLY A 98 32.59 -8.12 22.53
N GLY A 99 31.95 -9.13 21.94
CA GLY A 99 31.23 -10.17 22.70
C GLY A 99 29.90 -9.76 23.32
N ARG A 100 29.45 -8.51 23.17
CA ARG A 100 28.12 -8.06 23.62
C ARG A 100 27.20 -7.83 22.42
N LYS A 101 25.99 -8.39 22.46
CA LYS A 101 24.91 -8.07 21.52
C LYS A 101 24.45 -6.64 21.81
N GLN A 102 25.13 -5.66 21.22
CA GLN A 102 24.66 -4.29 21.22
C GLN A 102 23.70 -4.13 20.05
N THR A 103 22.53 -3.67 20.39
CA THR A 103 21.51 -3.34 19.42
C THR A 103 21.83 -1.96 18.86
N ALA A 104 21.93 -1.84 17.53
CA ALA A 104 22.23 -0.56 16.92
C ALA A 104 21.18 0.50 17.31
N PRO A 105 21.54 1.80 17.38
CA PRO A 105 20.54 2.87 17.41
C PRO A 105 19.65 2.77 16.16
N GLU A 106 18.43 3.31 16.24
CA GLU A 106 17.30 3.20 15.28
C GLU A 106 17.70 3.03 13.79
N PRO A 107 16.98 2.20 13.02
CA PRO A 107 17.52 1.38 11.92
C PRO A 107 17.84 2.10 10.61
N TRP A 108 17.62 3.41 10.52
CA TRP A 108 17.68 4.15 9.27
C TRP A 108 19.02 4.87 9.06
N ALA A 109 20.05 4.67 9.88
CA ALA A 109 21.34 5.37 9.75
C ALA A 109 21.81 5.55 8.28
N PRO A 110 22.28 6.76 7.89
CA PRO A 110 22.54 7.11 6.49
C PRO A 110 23.47 6.08 5.84
N ARG A 111 23.21 5.78 4.56
CA ARG A 111 24.03 4.84 3.80
C ARG A 111 25.48 5.35 3.85
N ARG A 112 26.42 4.53 4.32
CA ARG A 112 27.85 4.82 4.09
C ARG A 112 28.07 4.70 2.58
N SER A 113 28.21 5.83 1.89
CA SER A 113 28.54 5.84 0.47
C SER A 113 29.82 5.01 0.28
N ARG A 114 29.72 3.91 -0.45
CA ARG A 114 30.91 3.34 -1.07
C ARG A 114 31.03 4.02 -2.42
N SER A 115 32.02 4.91 -2.53
CA SER A 115 32.62 5.32 -3.80
C SER A 115 33.25 4.11 -4.49
#